data_AF-A0A8J4QKK8-F1
#
_entry.id   AF-A0A8J4QKK8-F1
#
_cell.length_a   1.000
_cell.length_b   1.000
_cell.length_c   1.000
_cell.angle_alpha   90.00
_cell.angle_beta   90.00
_cell.angle_gamma   90.00
#
_symmetry.space_group_name_H-M   'P 1'
#
loop_
_entity.id
_entity.type
_entity.pdbx_description
1 polymer ?
#
loop_
_entity_poly.entity_id
_entity_poly.type
_entity_poly.pdbx_seq_one_letter_code
_entity_poly.pdbx_strand_id
1 'polypeptide(L)'
;MSKTLLPLLNKNEVVDNGIPVIMYDIKGKEHSMTFKLWEPRVYVLKEGWNMFCQNHSLREYEDFVTVWMFLHVQTIPFHLFKKTKLHR
;
A
#
# COMPACT_ATOMS: atom_id res chain seq x y z
N MET A 1 -14.10 -14.39 -6.42
CA MET A 1 -14.13 -13.94 -5.01
C MET A 1 -13.18 -12.77 -4.86
N SER A 2 -13.69 -11.57 -4.53
CA SER A 2 -12.86 -10.39 -4.31
C SER A 2 -12.03 -10.62 -3.04
N LYS A 3 -10.70 -10.67 -3.20
CA LYS A 3 -9.75 -10.61 -2.08
C LYS A 3 -9.78 -9.18 -1.55
N THR A 4 -10.78 -8.86 -0.74
CA THR A 4 -10.88 -7.56 -0.08
C THR A 4 -9.73 -7.43 0.91
N LEU A 5 -9.16 -6.23 1.02
CA LEU A 5 -8.04 -5.90 1.91
C LEU A 5 -8.49 -5.77 3.38
N LEU A 6 -9.80 -5.63 3.58
CA LEU A 6 -10.49 -5.45 4.86
C LEU A 6 -10.31 -6.55 5.92
N PRO A 7 -10.22 -7.87 5.60
CA PRO A 7 -10.13 -8.90 6.63
C PRO A 7 -8.80 -8.89 7.40
N LEU A 8 -7.82 -8.10 6.95
CA LEU A 8 -6.56 -7.92 7.65
C LEU A 8 -6.61 -6.78 8.67
N LEU A 9 -7.61 -5.89 8.58
CA LEU A 9 -7.74 -4.76 9.50
C LEU A 9 -8.13 -5.20 10.92
N ASN A 10 -7.42 -4.69 11.91
CA ASN A 10 -7.79 -4.80 13.31
C ASN A 10 -9.10 -4.07 13.58
N LYS A 11 -9.83 -4.48 14.62
CA LYS A 11 -11.14 -3.90 15.00
C LYS A 11 -11.11 -2.38 15.25
N ASN A 12 -9.94 -1.84 15.56
CA ASN A 12 -9.75 -0.43 15.90
C ASN A 12 -9.26 0.42 14.71
N GLU A 13 -8.97 -0.21 13.57
CA GLU A 13 -8.43 0.48 12.40
C GLU A 13 -9.55 0.92 11.47
N VAL A 14 -9.80 2.22 11.48
CA VAL A 14 -10.84 2.84 10.68
C VAL A 14 -10.21 3.46 9.44
N VAL A 15 -10.39 2.81 8.29
CA VAL A 15 -9.84 3.26 6.99
C VAL A 15 -10.31 4.65 6.57
N ASP A 16 -11.45 5.13 7.07
CA ASP A 16 -11.96 6.47 6.76
C ASP A 16 -11.04 7.57 7.29
N ASN A 17 -10.44 7.35 8.45
CA ASN A 17 -9.49 8.28 9.07
C ASN A 17 -8.07 8.13 8.50
N GLY A 18 -7.83 7.06 7.75
CA GLY A 18 -6.52 6.67 7.27
C GLY A 18 -5.70 5.93 8.33
N ILE A 19 -4.93 4.96 7.85
CA ILE A 19 -4.09 4.07 8.65
C ILE A 19 -2.66 4.28 8.19
N PRO A 20 -1.73 4.67 9.08
CA PRO A 20 -0.32 4.67 8.77
C PRO A 20 0.15 3.26 8.45
N VAL A 21 0.82 3.09 7.32
CA VAL A 21 1.37 1.82 6.85
C VAL A 21 2.81 2.00 6.41
N ILE A 22 3.60 0.93 6.53
CA ILE A 22 4.94 0.88 5.95
C ILE A 22 4.87 0.08 4.66
N MET A 23 5.35 0.66 3.56
CA MET A 23 5.46 -0.04 2.29
C MET A 23 6.91 -0.37 1.98
N TYR A 24 7.18 -1.61 1.61
CA TYR A 24 8.49 -2.08 1.17
C TYR A 24 8.51 -2.18 -0.33
N ASP A 25 9.55 -1.62 -0.94
CA ASP A 25 9.86 -1.89 -2.33
C ASP A 25 10.59 -3.23 -2.52
N ILE A 26 10.89 -3.55 -3.78
CA ILE A 26 11.56 -4.80 -4.15
C ILE A 26 12.98 -4.94 -3.58
N LYS A 27 13.60 -3.85 -3.12
CA LYS A 27 14.90 -3.84 -2.45
C LYS A 27 14.75 -3.92 -0.92
N GLY A 28 13.53 -4.03 -0.42
CA GLY A 28 13.22 -4.02 1.00
C GLY A 28 13.34 -2.62 1.63
N LYS A 29 13.43 -1.54 0.84
CA LYS A 29 13.45 -0.20 1.40
C LYS A 29 12.04 0.21 1.81
N GLU A 30 11.96 0.78 3.01
CA GLU A 30 10.74 1.24 3.64
C GLU A 30 10.31 2.62 3.12
N HIS A 31 9.01 2.78 2.94
CA HIS A 31 8.34 4.02 2.56
C HIS A 31 7.07 4.15 3.40
N SER A 32 7.06 5.11 4.32
CA SER A 32 5.87 5.42 5.12
C SER A 32 4.76 5.97 4.23
N MET A 33 3.54 5.46 4.40
CA MET A 33 2.35 5.90 3.67
C MET A 33 1.12 5.89 4.55
N THR A 34 0.03 6.48 4.05
CA THR A 34 -1.29 6.41 4.67
C THR A 34 -2.23 5.61 3.77
N PHE A 35 -2.71 4.47 4.25
CA PHE A 35 -3.75 3.69 3.59
C PHE A 35 -5.13 4.16 4.05
N LYS A 36 -5.99 4.57 3.13
CA LYS A 36 -7.31 5.09 3.49
C LYS A 36 -8.40 4.77 2.48
N LEU A 37 -9.64 4.84 2.91
CA LEU A 37 -10.81 4.89 2.03
C LEU A 37 -11.02 6.36 1.59
N TRP A 38 -10.98 6.62 0.28
CA TRP A 38 -11.23 7.96 -0.26
C TRP A 38 -12.70 8.16 -0.61
N GLU A 39 -13.29 7.18 -1.31
CA GLU A 39 -14.71 7.12 -1.64
C GLU A 39 -15.25 5.77 -1.16
N PRO A 40 -16.58 5.56 -1.05
CA PRO A 40 -17.19 4.37 -0.41
C PRO A 40 -16.69 2.99 -0.89
N ARG A 41 -15.92 2.93 -1.97
CA ARG A 41 -15.32 1.71 -2.53
C ARG A 41 -13.89 1.89 -3.06
N VAL A 42 -13.26 3.05 -2.84
CA VAL A 42 -11.94 3.37 -3.40
C VAL A 42 -10.92 3.49 -2.29
N TYR A 43 -10.09 2.45 -2.16
CA TYR A 43 -8.95 2.45 -1.25
C TYR A 43 -7.73 3.05 -1.95
N VAL A 44 -7.00 3.91 -1.25
CA VAL A 44 -5.81 4.57 -1.79
C VAL A 44 -4.65 4.52 -0.81
N LEU A 45 -3.45 4.57 -1.37
CA LEU A 45 -2.25 4.96 -0.65
C LEU A 45 -2.01 6.44 -0.91
N LYS A 46 -1.99 7.21 0.17
CA LYS A 46 -1.74 8.66 0.16
C LYS A 46 -0.48 8.94 0.97
N GLU A 47 0.00 10.19 0.90
CA GLU A 47 1.10 10.70 1.72
C GLU A 47 2.37 9.86 1.57
N GLY A 48 3.17 10.16 0.53
CA GLY A 48 4.37 9.38 0.19
C GLY A 48 4.26 8.65 -1.15
N TRP A 49 3.05 8.41 -1.66
CA TRP A 49 2.83 7.76 -2.96
C TRP A 49 3.51 8.49 -4.12
N ASN A 50 3.35 9.81 -4.24
CA ASN A 50 3.97 10.59 -5.33
C ASN A 50 5.49 10.50 -5.29
N MET A 51 6.09 10.63 -4.11
CA MET A 51 7.54 10.49 -3.91
C MET A 51 8.00 9.07 -4.24
N PHE A 52 7.21 8.07 -3.86
CA PHE A 52 7.49 6.68 -4.19
C PHE A 52 7.49 6.44 -5.71
N CYS A 53 6.52 6.99 -6.43
CA CYS A 53 6.48 6.93 -7.90
C CYS A 53 7.69 7.59 -8.54
N GLN A 54 8.08 8.78 -8.06
CA GLN A 54 9.27 9.49 -8.53
C GLN A 54 10.55 8.69 -8.29
N ASN A 55 10.74 8.16 -7.08
CA ASN A 55 11.91 7.37 -6.69
C ASN A 55 12.07 6.08 -7.49
N HIS A 56 10.98 5.56 -8.04
CA HIS A 56 10.95 4.34 -8.85
C HIS A 56 10.72 4.62 -10.34
N SER A 57 10.69 5.89 -10.73
CA SER A 57 10.44 6.34 -12.11
C SER A 57 9.19 5.71 -12.75
N LEU A 58 8.12 5.54 -11.96
CA LEU A 58 6.88 4.95 -12.43
C LEU A 58 6.14 5.93 -13.34
N ARG A 59 5.68 5.45 -14.49
CA ARG A 59 4.91 6.20 -15.47
C ARG A 59 3.44 5.78 -15.41
N GLU A 60 2.57 6.78 -15.42
CA GLU A 60 1.12 6.56 -15.47
C GLU A 60 0.74 5.78 -16.72
N TYR A 61 -0.23 4.87 -16.61
CA TYR A 61 -0.73 4.00 -17.69
C TYR A 61 0.26 2.98 -18.29
N GLU A 62 1.56 3.08 -18.01
CA GLU A 62 2.58 2.17 -18.53
C GLU A 62 3.05 1.16 -17.46
N ASP A 63 3.27 1.64 -16.25
CA ASP A 63 3.81 0.83 -15.16
C ASP A 63 2.71 0.32 -14.23
N PHE A 64 2.79 -0.97 -13.91
CA PHE A 64 1.84 -1.63 -13.02
C PHE A 64 2.46 -1.95 -11.67
N VAL A 65 1.66 -1.66 -10.63
CA VAL A 65 2.04 -1.86 -9.23
C VAL A 65 1.21 -2.98 -8.65
N THR A 66 1.85 -4.09 -8.27
CA THR A 66 1.18 -5.13 -7.48
C THR A 66 1.48 -4.92 -6.00
N VAL A 67 0.43 -4.68 -5.22
CA VAL A 67 0.51 -4.52 -3.76
C VAL A 67 0.08 -5.82 -3.08
N TRP A 68 0.89 -6.27 -2.14
CA TRP A 68 0.59 -7.38 -1.24
C TRP A 68 0.47 -6.83 0.17
N MET A 69 -0.57 -7.24 0.91
CA MET A 69 -0.74 -6.86 2.31
C MET A 69 -0.40 -8.03 3.21
N PHE A 70 0.34 -7.76 4.28
CA PHE A 70 0.57 -8.74 5.33
C PHE A 70 0.57 -8.08 6.71
N LEU A 71 0.13 -8.84 7.70
CA LEU A 71 0.24 -8.50 9.12
C LEU A 71 1.64 -8.88 9.60
N HIS A 72 2.38 -7.93 10.15
CA HIS A 72 3.62 -8.27 10.83
C HIS A 72 3.30 -8.59 12.28
N VAL A 73 3.48 -9.86 12.66
CA VAL A 73 3.04 -10.39 13.96
C VAL A 73 3.73 -9.69 15.15
N GLN A 74 4.90 -9.06 14.93
CA GLN A 74 5.69 -8.43 15.99
C GLN A 74 5.51 -6.90 16.08
N THR A 75 5.04 -6.24 15.03
CA THR A 75 4.80 -4.79 15.04
C THR A 75 3.38 -4.54 14.58
N ILE A 76 2.61 -3.86 15.42
CA ILE A 76 1.17 -3.68 15.24
C ILE A 76 0.77 -2.97 13.91
N PRO A 77 1.58 -2.14 13.22
CA PRO A 77 1.14 -1.58 11.93
C PRO A 77 1.31 -2.56 10.76
N PHE A 78 0.45 -2.42 9.73
CA PHE A 78 0.52 -3.18 8.49
C PHE A 78 1.76 -2.89 7.67
N HIS A 79 2.15 -3.92 6.93
CA HIS A 79 3.22 -3.84 5.97
C HIS A 79 2.68 -4.21 4.58
N LEU A 80 3.05 -3.39 3.60
CA LEU A 80 2.71 -3.59 2.20
C LEU A 80 3.96 -4.00 1.45
N PHE A 81 3.97 -5.15 0.79
CA PHE A 81 5.06 -5.54 -0.09
C PHE A 81 4.67 -5.24 -1.54
N LYS A 82 5.50 -4.50 -2.27
CA LYS A 82 5.27 -4.25 -3.69
C LYS A 82 6.15 -5.13 -4.57
N LYS A 83 5.54 -5.81 -5.54
CA LYS A 83 6.26 -6.37 -6.70
C LYS A 83 5.96 -5.51 -7.93
N THR A 84 6.97 -4.82 -8.42
CA THR A 84 6.90 -4.13 -9.71
C THR A 84 7.08 -5.18 -10.80
N LYS A 85 6.11 -5.32 -11.70
CA LYS A 85 6.29 -6.10 -12.93
C LYS A 85 6.59 -5.11 -14.05
N LEU A 86 7.86 -4.81 -14.27
CA LEU A 86 8.30 -4.19 -15.53
C LEU A 86 8.01 -5.21 -16.64
N HIS A 87 7.25 -4.82 -17.67
CA HIS A 87 7.25 -5.60 -18.91
C HIS A 87 8.27 -5.03 -19.89
N ARG A 88 9.24 -5.91 -20.19
CA ARG A 88 10.11 -6.07 -21.37
C ARG A 88 10.49 -4.83 -22.17
#